data_AF-A0A453C7N0-F1
#
_entry.id   AF-A0A453C7N0-F1
#
_cell.length_a   1.000
_cell.length_b   1.000
_cell.length_c   1.000
_cell.angle_alpha   90.00
_cell.angle_beta   90.00
_cell.angle_gamma   90.00
#
_symmetry.space_group_name_H-M   'P 1'
#
loop_
_entity.id
_entity.type
_entity.pdbx_description
1 polymer ?
#
loop_
_entity_poly.entity_id
_entity_poly.type
_entity_poly.pdbx_seq_one_letter_code
_entity_poly.pdbx_strand_id
1 'polypeptide(L)'
;RRSAPLLRRLVSSAPPLPGHGGGARRTVTYMPRPGDGTPRPVTLIPGDGIGPLVTGAVEQVMEAMHAPVYFESYDVHGDMPAVPPAVIESIRRNKVCLKGGLATPVGGGVSSLNMQLRKELDLFASLVNCANVPGLPTRHQNVDIVVIRENTEGEYSGLEHEVVPGVVESLK
;
A
#
# COMPACT_ATOMS: atom_id res chain seq x y z
N ARG A 1 52.27 -20.09 40.99
CA ARG A 1 52.18 -19.09 42.08
C ARG A 1 52.38 -17.70 41.48
N ARG A 2 51.33 -16.88 41.42
CA ARG A 2 51.36 -15.42 41.70
C ARG A 2 50.02 -14.81 41.29
N SER A 3 49.24 -14.55 42.32
CA SER A 3 48.07 -13.70 42.44
C SER A 3 48.19 -12.37 41.71
N ALA A 4 47.07 -11.90 41.16
CA ALA A 4 46.85 -10.51 40.78
C ALA A 4 46.98 -9.55 41.98
N PRO A 5 47.16 -8.25 41.70
CA PRO A 5 46.18 -7.27 42.20
C PRO A 5 45.75 -6.32 41.05
N LEU A 6 44.47 -6.13 40.76
CA LEU A 6 43.59 -5.18 41.45
C LEU A 6 44.30 -3.88 41.87
N LEU A 7 44.67 -3.03 40.89
CA LEU A 7 44.60 -1.56 40.98
C LEU A 7 45.26 -0.91 39.74
N ARG A 8 44.48 -0.77 38.67
CA ARG A 8 44.64 0.36 37.73
C ARG A 8 43.35 0.62 36.95
N ARG A 9 42.24 0.74 37.68
CA ARG A 9 41.15 1.61 37.25
C ARG A 9 41.59 3.04 37.51
N LEU A 10 42.15 3.68 36.49
CA LEU A 10 42.04 5.12 36.21
C LEU A 10 42.95 5.46 35.02
N VAL A 11 42.32 6.02 34.00
CA VAL A 11 42.90 6.73 32.85
C VAL A 11 43.51 5.86 31.74
N SER A 12 42.66 5.40 30.82
CA SER A 12 42.82 5.58 29.37
C SER A 12 41.88 4.63 28.63
N SER A 13 40.74 5.13 28.15
CA SER A 13 40.09 4.56 26.98
C SER A 13 39.21 5.63 26.36
N ALA A 14 39.66 6.15 25.22
CA ALA A 14 38.96 7.04 24.32
C ALA A 14 37.51 6.59 24.04
N PRO A 15 36.61 7.51 23.68
CA PRO A 15 35.24 7.14 23.32
C PRO A 15 35.25 6.23 22.07
N PRO A 16 34.42 5.18 22.03
CA PRO A 16 34.31 4.35 20.84
C PRO A 16 33.66 5.17 19.72
N LEU A 17 34.27 5.13 18.54
CA LEU A 17 33.68 5.62 17.29
C LEU A 17 32.34 4.89 17.04
N PRO A 18 31.28 5.56 16.55
CA PRO A 18 30.03 4.89 16.26
C PRO A 18 30.22 3.93 15.08
N GLY A 19 30.19 2.63 15.41
CA GLY A 19 30.14 1.55 14.43
C GLY A 19 28.87 1.65 13.58
N HIS A 20 29.05 1.56 12.27
CA HIS A 20 28.01 1.47 11.26
C HIS A 20 27.34 0.09 11.29
N GLY A 21 26.50 -0.13 12.29
CA GLY A 21 25.80 -1.40 12.51
C GLY A 21 24.45 -1.19 13.18
N GLY A 22 23.65 -0.27 12.65
CA GLY A 22 22.27 -0.05 13.05
C GLY A 22 21.40 -0.17 11.82
N GLY A 23 20.76 -1.32 11.62
CA GLY A 23 19.64 -1.39 10.70
C GLY A 23 18.68 -0.28 11.09
N ALA A 24 18.36 0.61 10.16
CA ALA A 24 17.43 1.70 10.39
C ALA A 24 16.14 1.08 10.91
N ARG A 25 15.94 1.12 12.22
CA ARG A 25 14.67 0.75 12.84
C ARG A 25 13.71 1.75 12.25
N ARG A 26 12.89 1.30 11.30
CA ARG A 26 11.74 2.05 10.84
C ARG A 26 10.89 2.29 12.08
N THR A 27 11.14 3.40 12.75
CA THR A 27 10.15 4.00 13.60
C THR A 27 9.03 4.31 12.64
N VAL A 28 7.99 3.47 12.66
CA VAL A 28 6.65 3.95 12.42
C VAL A 28 6.53 5.10 13.39
N THR A 29 6.86 6.30 12.94
CA THR A 29 6.51 7.52 13.65
C THR A 29 5.01 7.43 13.64
N TYR A 30 4.47 6.90 14.73
CA TYR A 30 3.06 6.96 15.03
C TYR A 30 2.70 8.42 14.79
N MET A 31 2.07 8.68 13.64
CA MET A 31 1.47 9.98 13.40
C MET A 31 0.62 10.23 14.64
N PRO A 32 0.68 11.44 15.24
CA PRO A 32 -0.20 11.75 16.35
C PRO A 32 -1.62 11.37 15.92
N ARG A 33 -2.39 10.66 16.76
CA ARG A 33 -3.74 10.18 16.41
C ARG A 33 -4.48 11.29 15.67
N PRO A 34 -4.73 11.19 14.35
CA PRO A 34 -5.52 12.18 13.67
C PRO A 34 -6.98 11.87 14.00
N GLY A 35 -7.40 12.17 15.23
CA GLY A 35 -8.74 11.88 15.69
C GLY A 35 -8.90 11.96 17.20
N ASP A 36 -10.06 12.48 17.58
CA ASP A 36 -10.70 12.46 18.90
C ASP A 36 -11.08 11.05 19.41
N GLY A 37 -10.63 9.98 18.73
CA GLY A 37 -11.01 8.61 19.02
C GLY A 37 -12.41 8.22 18.52
N THR A 38 -13.06 9.09 17.74
CA THR A 38 -14.34 8.77 17.12
C THR A 38 -14.18 7.64 16.09
N PRO A 39 -15.10 6.66 16.07
CA PRO A 39 -15.14 5.65 15.02
C PRO A 39 -15.25 6.31 13.64
N ARG A 40 -14.35 5.96 12.72
CA ARG A 40 -14.37 6.48 11.35
C ARG A 40 -14.89 5.43 10.37
N PRO A 41 -15.78 5.81 9.44
CA PRO A 41 -16.17 4.92 8.36
C PRO A 41 -15.01 4.71 7.40
N VAL A 42 -14.80 3.47 6.99
CA VAL A 42 -13.93 3.12 5.86
C VAL A 42 -14.75 2.28 4.88
N THR A 43 -14.77 2.67 3.61
CA THR A 43 -15.40 1.85 2.58
C THR A 43 -14.55 0.60 2.36
N LEU A 44 -15.15 -0.58 2.41
CA LEU A 44 -14.48 -1.85 2.16
C LEU A 44 -15.00 -2.46 0.86
N ILE A 45 -14.09 -2.86 -0.01
CA ILE A 45 -14.39 -3.64 -1.21
C ILE A 45 -13.62 -4.96 -1.08
N PRO A 46 -14.26 -6.08 -0.73
CA PRO A 46 -13.58 -7.37 -0.59
C PRO A 46 -12.83 -7.80 -1.87
N GLY A 47 -13.42 -7.49 -3.03
CA GLY A 47 -12.87 -7.81 -4.35
C GLY A 47 -12.97 -9.31 -4.67
N ASP A 48 -12.14 -9.76 -5.62
CA ASP A 48 -12.20 -11.09 -6.21
C ASP A 48 -11.01 -11.98 -5.80
N GLY A 49 -11.13 -13.27 -6.10
CA GLY A 49 -10.07 -14.26 -5.87
C GLY A 49 -9.73 -14.39 -4.39
N ILE A 50 -8.48 -14.09 -4.02
CA ILE A 50 -8.02 -14.10 -2.63
C ILE A 50 -8.45 -12.86 -1.84
N GLY A 51 -9.04 -11.86 -2.50
CA GLY A 51 -9.42 -10.56 -1.90
C GLY A 51 -10.21 -10.70 -0.59
N PRO A 52 -11.35 -11.41 -0.59
CA PRO A 52 -12.18 -11.58 0.61
C PRO A 52 -11.45 -12.23 1.80
N LEU A 53 -10.52 -13.15 1.54
CA LEU A 53 -9.72 -13.79 2.59
C LEU A 53 -8.76 -12.80 3.25
N VAL A 54 -8.11 -11.96 2.44
CA VAL A 54 -7.14 -10.97 2.92
C VAL A 54 -7.87 -9.81 3.62
N THR A 55 -8.97 -9.31 3.06
CA THR A 55 -9.74 -8.24 3.69
C THR A 55 -10.37 -8.71 5.00
N GLY A 56 -10.89 -9.93 5.05
CA GLY A 56 -11.42 -10.51 6.30
C GLY A 56 -10.35 -10.65 7.39
N ALA A 57 -9.12 -11.00 7.01
CA ALA A 57 -7.99 -11.01 7.96
C ALA A 57 -7.66 -9.60 8.48
N VAL A 58 -7.77 -8.57 7.64
CA VAL A 58 -7.60 -7.17 8.07
C VAL A 58 -8.69 -6.77 9.07
N GLU A 59 -9.95 -7.12 8.80
CA GLU A 59 -11.06 -6.83 9.72
C GLU A 59 -10.84 -7.46 11.10
N GLN A 60 -10.46 -8.75 11.15
CA GLN A 60 -10.16 -9.46 12.40
C GLN A 60 -9.02 -8.79 13.19
N VAL A 61 -7.97 -8.35 12.51
CA VAL A 61 -6.84 -7.67 13.15
C VAL A 61 -7.27 -6.30 13.68
N MET A 62 -8.07 -5.54 12.93
CA MET A 62 -8.58 -4.24 13.37
C MET A 62 -9.51 -4.35 14.58
N GLU A 63 -10.37 -5.38 14.60
CA GLU A 63 -11.25 -5.68 15.73
C GLU A 63 -10.45 -6.06 16.97
N ALA A 64 -9.46 -6.96 16.83
CA ALA A 64 -8.59 -7.38 17.93
C ALA A 64 -7.75 -6.23 18.51
N MET A 65 -7.42 -5.22 17.69
CA MET A 65 -6.72 -4.00 18.14
C MET A 65 -7.67 -2.95 18.74
N HIS A 66 -8.99 -3.18 18.72
CA HIS A 66 -10.01 -2.18 19.07
C HIS A 66 -9.79 -0.85 18.32
N ALA A 67 -9.44 -0.93 17.03
CA ALA A 67 -9.26 0.25 16.21
C ALA A 67 -10.59 1.03 16.09
N PRO A 68 -10.60 2.37 16.18
CA PRO A 68 -11.81 3.18 16.03
C PRO A 68 -12.20 3.30 14.54
N VAL A 69 -12.46 2.17 13.89
CA VAL A 69 -12.79 2.07 12.47
C VAL A 69 -13.95 1.09 12.33
N TYR A 70 -14.93 1.45 11.50
CA TYR A 70 -15.97 0.51 11.07
C TYR A 70 -15.97 0.43 9.54
N PHE A 71 -16.17 -0.77 9.03
CA PHE A 71 -16.13 -1.05 7.60
C PHE A 71 -17.53 -1.02 6.99
N GLU A 72 -17.72 -0.20 5.98
CA GLU A 72 -18.90 -0.23 5.11
C GLU A 72 -18.57 -1.10 3.89
N SER A 73 -18.94 -2.38 3.94
CA SER A 73 -18.63 -3.34 2.87
C SER A 73 -19.55 -3.20 1.67
N TYR A 74 -18.96 -3.20 0.47
CA TYR A 74 -19.65 -3.21 -0.81
C TYR A 74 -19.10 -4.33 -1.69
N ASP A 75 -20.00 -5.19 -2.16
CA ASP A 75 -19.65 -6.25 -3.09
C ASP A 75 -19.50 -5.68 -4.50
N VAL A 76 -18.25 -5.61 -4.95
CA VAL A 76 -17.86 -5.19 -6.30
C VAL A 76 -16.96 -6.26 -6.88
N HIS A 77 -17.30 -6.72 -8.08
CA HIS A 77 -16.60 -7.77 -8.79
C HIS A 77 -16.04 -7.26 -10.12
N GLY A 78 -14.90 -7.80 -10.52
CA GLY A 78 -14.15 -7.44 -11.73
C GLY A 78 -14.90 -7.61 -13.05
N ASP A 79 -15.93 -8.47 -13.06
CA ASP A 79 -16.79 -8.76 -14.21
C ASP A 79 -17.96 -7.77 -14.36
N MET A 80 -18.16 -6.88 -13.39
CA MET A 80 -19.19 -5.84 -13.48
C MET A 80 -18.86 -4.84 -14.61
N PRO A 81 -19.88 -4.33 -15.32
CA PRO A 81 -19.66 -3.40 -16.42
C PRO A 81 -19.16 -2.02 -15.96
N ALA A 82 -19.51 -1.61 -14.75
CA ALA A 82 -19.10 -0.35 -14.14
C ALA A 82 -19.16 -0.46 -12.62
N VAL A 83 -18.38 0.39 -11.94
CA VAL A 83 -18.45 0.53 -10.49
C VAL A 83 -19.82 1.12 -10.10
N PRO A 84 -20.55 0.50 -9.15
CA PRO A 84 -21.83 1.04 -8.70
C PRO A 84 -21.67 2.47 -8.14
N PRO A 85 -22.56 3.42 -8.51
CA PRO A 85 -22.47 4.81 -8.04
C PRO A 85 -22.46 4.94 -6.50
N ALA A 86 -23.21 4.08 -5.82
CA ALA A 86 -23.25 4.03 -4.35
C ALA A 86 -21.88 3.79 -3.71
N VAL A 87 -21.00 3.04 -4.39
CA VAL A 87 -19.62 2.78 -3.92
C VAL A 87 -18.79 4.05 -4.07
N ILE A 88 -18.86 4.73 -5.22
CA ILE A 88 -18.15 5.99 -5.45
C ILE A 88 -18.61 7.06 -4.45
N GLU A 89 -19.92 7.15 -4.20
CA GLU A 89 -20.49 8.05 -3.19
C GLU A 89 -20.02 7.72 -1.78
N SER A 90 -19.98 6.44 -1.40
CA SER A 90 -19.42 5.99 -0.12
C SER A 90 -17.95 6.41 0.02
N ILE A 91 -17.13 6.17 -1.00
CA ILE A 91 -15.71 6.57 -0.99
C ILE A 91 -15.58 8.09 -0.90
N ARG A 92 -16.41 8.85 -1.62
CA ARG A 92 -16.42 10.33 -1.55
C ARG A 92 -16.88 10.84 -0.19
N ARG A 93 -17.77 10.15 0.51
CA ARG A 93 -18.22 10.47 1.88
C ARG A 93 -17.13 10.14 2.90
N ASN A 94 -16.59 8.92 2.84
CA ASN A 94 -15.68 8.37 3.84
C ASN A 94 -14.23 8.81 3.64
N LYS A 95 -13.87 9.23 2.42
CA LYS A 95 -12.53 9.64 1.96
C LYS A 95 -11.45 8.55 1.98
N VAL A 96 -11.76 7.39 2.58
CA VAL A 96 -10.85 6.26 2.71
C VAL A 96 -11.56 5.00 2.24
N CYS A 97 -10.84 4.21 1.43
CA CYS A 97 -11.32 2.94 0.90
C CYS A 97 -10.22 1.88 1.05
N LEU A 98 -10.58 0.72 1.59
CA LEU A 98 -9.77 -0.49 1.56
C LEU A 98 -10.36 -1.41 0.49
N LYS A 99 -9.53 -1.82 -0.48
CA LYS A 99 -9.97 -2.71 -1.56
C LYS A 99 -9.08 -3.93 -1.71
N GLY A 100 -9.70 -5.07 -1.98
CA GLY A 100 -9.04 -6.26 -2.50
C GLY A 100 -8.69 -6.14 -3.99
N GLY A 101 -8.11 -7.21 -4.53
CA GLY A 101 -7.81 -7.31 -5.96
C GLY A 101 -9.09 -7.45 -6.76
N LEU A 102 -9.29 -6.60 -7.78
CA LEU A 102 -10.40 -6.73 -8.73
C LEU A 102 -9.85 -7.34 -10.01
N ALA A 103 -10.44 -8.46 -10.44
CA ALA A 103 -10.04 -9.10 -11.69
C ALA A 103 -10.28 -8.15 -12.86
N THR A 104 -9.38 -8.11 -13.83
CA THR A 104 -9.58 -7.35 -15.07
C THR A 104 -9.57 -8.35 -16.22
N PRO A 105 -10.66 -8.47 -17.00
CA PRO A 105 -10.69 -9.36 -18.15
C PRO A 105 -9.63 -8.93 -19.16
N VAL A 106 -8.83 -9.88 -19.63
CA VAL A 106 -7.76 -9.65 -20.61
C VAL A 106 -8.37 -9.80 -22.01
N GLY A 107 -8.29 -8.75 -22.84
CA GLY A 107 -8.64 -8.85 -24.27
C GLY A 107 -9.95 -8.19 -24.74
N GLY A 108 -10.50 -7.22 -24.01
CA GLY A 108 -11.68 -6.46 -24.46
C GLY A 108 -11.54 -4.96 -24.21
N GLY A 109 -12.03 -4.13 -25.14
CA GLY A 109 -12.01 -2.66 -25.11
C GLY A 109 -12.87 -2.00 -24.03
N VAL A 110 -13.01 -2.65 -22.88
CA VAL A 110 -13.73 -2.14 -21.71
C VAL A 110 -12.71 -1.57 -20.73
N SER A 111 -12.92 -0.33 -20.30
CA SER A 111 -12.09 0.29 -19.26
C SER A 111 -12.11 -0.56 -17.99
N SER A 112 -10.94 -1.00 -17.51
CA SER A 112 -10.84 -1.74 -16.23
C SER A 112 -11.54 -0.97 -15.11
N LEU A 113 -12.30 -1.67 -14.26
CA LEU A 113 -12.93 -1.08 -13.07
C LEU A 113 -11.89 -0.40 -12.15
N ASN A 114 -10.66 -0.93 -12.13
CA ASN A 114 -9.55 -0.31 -11.41
C ASN A 114 -9.20 1.08 -11.97
N MET A 115 -9.22 1.23 -13.30
CA MET A 115 -8.98 2.51 -13.96
C MET A 115 -10.16 3.46 -13.75
N GLN A 116 -11.40 2.95 -13.83
CA GLN A 116 -12.60 3.75 -13.58
C GLN A 116 -12.56 4.37 -12.18
N LEU A 117 -12.25 3.58 -11.13
CA LEU A 117 -12.11 4.10 -9.77
C LEU A 117 -11.06 5.21 -9.68
N ARG A 118 -9.92 5.07 -10.36
CA ARG A 118 -8.84 6.05 -10.31
C ARG A 118 -9.23 7.37 -10.99
N LYS A 119 -9.91 7.30 -12.14
CA LYS A 119 -10.37 8.48 -12.87
C LYS A 119 -11.52 9.19 -12.13
N GLU A 120 -12.54 8.45 -11.68
CA GLU A 120 -13.73 9.01 -10.99
C GLU A 120 -13.43 9.65 -9.62
N LEU A 121 -12.36 9.18 -8.97
CA LEU A 121 -11.92 9.67 -7.65
C LEU A 121 -10.68 10.56 -7.73
N ASP A 122 -10.18 10.85 -8.94
CA ASP A 122 -8.97 11.66 -9.18
C ASP A 122 -7.75 11.19 -8.36
N LEU A 123 -7.53 9.87 -8.34
CA LEU A 123 -6.43 9.25 -7.60
C LEU A 123 -5.12 9.30 -8.41
N PHE A 124 -4.55 10.50 -8.51
CA PHE A 124 -3.40 10.82 -9.36
C PHE A 124 -2.07 10.16 -8.95
N ALA A 125 -1.87 9.86 -7.65
CA ALA A 125 -0.61 9.30 -7.14
C ALA A 125 -0.78 7.88 -6.60
N SER A 126 0.04 6.97 -7.10
CA SER A 126 0.23 5.62 -6.56
C SER A 126 1.58 5.54 -5.82
N LEU A 127 1.55 5.02 -4.60
CA LEU A 127 2.71 4.86 -3.73
C LEU A 127 2.95 3.37 -3.45
N VAL A 128 4.15 2.89 -3.76
CA VAL A 128 4.56 1.51 -3.45
C VAL A 128 5.84 1.54 -2.62
N ASN A 129 5.77 1.04 -1.39
CA ASN A 129 6.93 0.87 -0.53
C ASN A 129 7.54 -0.52 -0.75
N CYS A 130 8.75 -0.56 -1.29
CA CYS A 130 9.50 -1.77 -1.54
C CYS A 130 10.62 -1.88 -0.51
N ALA A 131 10.52 -2.87 0.38
CA ALA A 131 11.51 -3.05 1.43
C ALA A 131 11.72 -4.50 1.79
N ASN A 132 12.92 -4.83 2.28
CA ASN A 132 13.17 -6.15 2.83
C ASN A 132 12.41 -6.34 4.15
N VAL A 133 11.69 -7.46 4.25
CA VAL A 133 11.02 -7.88 5.48
C VAL A 133 12.02 -8.66 6.33
N PRO A 134 12.22 -8.31 7.61
CA PRO A 134 13.10 -9.07 8.51
C PRO A 134 12.67 -10.54 8.58
N GLY A 135 13.63 -11.46 8.43
CA GLY A 135 13.37 -12.90 8.46
C GLY A 135 13.00 -13.53 7.11
N LEU A 136 12.80 -12.74 6.05
CA LEU A 136 12.57 -13.27 4.70
C LEU A 136 13.86 -13.17 3.86
N PRO A 137 14.55 -14.29 3.57
CA PRO A 137 15.75 -14.26 2.74
C PRO A 137 15.39 -13.89 1.30
N THR A 138 16.09 -12.90 0.75
CA THR A 138 15.93 -12.44 -0.64
C THR A 138 17.31 -12.22 -1.26
N ARG A 139 17.37 -12.14 -2.59
CA ARG A 139 18.64 -11.95 -3.33
C ARG A 139 19.35 -10.65 -2.96
N HIS A 140 18.60 -9.57 -2.73
CA HIS A 140 19.12 -8.23 -2.44
C HIS A 140 18.78 -7.84 -1.00
N GLN A 141 19.77 -7.30 -0.29
CA GLN A 141 19.63 -6.86 1.11
C GLN A 141 19.65 -5.33 1.19
N ASN A 142 19.11 -4.78 2.28
CA ASN A 142 19.06 -3.34 2.57
C ASN A 142 18.31 -2.51 1.50
N VAL A 143 17.27 -3.09 0.90
CA VAL A 143 16.32 -2.39 0.03
C VAL A 143 15.35 -1.60 0.90
N ASP A 144 15.32 -0.28 0.70
CA ASP A 144 14.34 0.66 1.25
C ASP A 144 14.05 1.73 0.18
N ILE A 145 13.04 1.48 -0.64
CA ILE A 145 12.70 2.33 -1.79
C ILE A 145 11.20 2.61 -1.78
N VAL A 146 10.82 3.85 -2.08
CA VAL A 146 9.43 4.23 -2.35
C VAL A 146 9.30 4.62 -3.81
N VAL A 147 8.40 3.94 -4.52
CA VAL A 147 8.03 4.26 -5.90
C VAL A 147 6.80 5.15 -5.87
N ILE A 148 6.93 6.35 -6.42
CA ILE A 148 5.82 7.28 -6.64
C ILE A 148 5.52 7.24 -8.14
N ARG A 149 4.27 6.92 -8.49
CA ARG A 149 3.85 6.75 -9.87
C ARG A 149 2.57 7.52 -10.15
N GLU A 150 2.58 8.27 -11.24
CA GLU A 150 1.40 8.93 -11.82
C GLU A 150 0.38 7.87 -12.29
N ASN A 151 -0.91 8.11 -12.06
CA ASN A 151 -1.95 7.08 -12.12
C ASN A 151 -3.24 7.49 -12.86
N THR A 152 -3.24 8.65 -13.51
CA THR A 152 -4.36 9.25 -14.25
C THR A 152 -4.08 9.45 -15.75
N GLU A 153 -2.85 9.71 -16.16
CA GLU A 153 -2.47 10.05 -17.56
C GLU A 153 -1.43 9.08 -18.17
N GLY A 154 -0.82 9.49 -19.29
CA GLY A 154 0.18 8.73 -20.04
C GLY A 154 -0.36 7.42 -20.59
N GLU A 155 0.22 6.28 -20.20
CA GLU A 155 -0.20 4.95 -20.66
C GLU A 155 -1.67 4.62 -20.32
N TYR A 156 -2.29 5.35 -19.38
CA TYR A 156 -3.71 5.14 -19.02
C TYR A 156 -4.69 6.03 -19.79
N SER A 157 -4.22 6.82 -20.76
CA SER A 157 -5.07 7.54 -21.71
C SER A 157 -5.97 6.55 -22.47
N GLY A 158 -5.42 5.38 -22.84
CA GLY A 158 -6.12 4.33 -23.58
C GLY A 158 -6.54 4.76 -24.99
N LEU A 159 -5.90 5.78 -25.55
CA LEU A 159 -6.21 6.31 -26.87
C LEU A 159 -5.41 5.57 -27.92
N GLU A 160 -6.01 4.52 -28.47
CA GLU A 160 -5.39 3.69 -29.51
C GLU A 160 -6.27 3.70 -30.77
N HIS A 161 -5.64 3.80 -31.94
CA HIS A 161 -6.33 3.67 -33.20
C HIS A 161 -5.47 2.99 -34.26
N GLU A 162 -6.11 2.30 -35.19
CA GLU A 162 -5.45 1.69 -36.34
C GLU A 162 -5.50 2.67 -37.51
N VAL A 163 -4.34 3.20 -37.92
CA VAL A 163 -4.24 4.21 -38.99
C VAL A 163 -4.45 3.54 -40.36
N VAL A 164 -3.82 2.38 -40.54
CA VAL A 164 -3.97 1.49 -41.70
C VAL A 164 -3.92 0.04 -41.21
N PRO A 165 -4.51 -0.93 -41.94
CA PRO A 165 -4.49 -2.33 -41.53
C PRO A 165 -3.08 -2.82 -41.17
N GLY A 166 -2.89 -3.22 -39.91
CA GLY A 166 -1.63 -3.70 -39.35
C GLY A 166 -0.72 -2.62 -38.75
N VAL A 167 -1.13 -1.34 -38.72
CA VAL A 167 -0.38 -0.25 -38.06
C VAL A 167 -1.26 0.38 -36.98
N VAL A 168 -0.91 0.10 -35.73
CA VAL A 168 -1.58 0.63 -34.55
C VAL A 168 -0.76 1.78 -33.97
N GLU A 169 -1.44 2.90 -33.74
CA GLU A 169 -0.89 4.07 -33.04
C GLU A 169 -1.51 4.16 -31.63
N SER A 170 -0.67 4.38 -30.63
CA SER A 170 -1.08 4.66 -29.25
C SER A 170 -0.65 6.08 -28.88
N LEU A 171 -1.64 6.91 -28.54
CA LEU A 171 -1.45 8.31 -28.15
C LEU A 171 -1.27 8.39 -26.64
N LYS A 172 -0.16 9.01 -26.22
CA LYS A 172 0.17 9.25 -24.81
C LYS A 172 0.00 10.71 -24.46
#